data_AF-A0A7X9EUH2-F1
#
_entry.id   AF-A0A7X9EUH2-F1
#
_cell.length_a   1.000
_cell.length_b   1.000
_cell.length_c   1.000
_cell.angle_alpha   90.00
_cell.angle_beta   90.00
_cell.angle_gamma   90.00
#
_symmetry.space_group_name_H-M   'P 1'
#
loop_
_entity.id
_entity.type
_entity.pdbx_description
1 polymer ?
#
loop_
_entity_poly.entity_id
_entity_poly.type
_entity_poly.pdbx_seq_one_letter_code
_entity_poly.pdbx_strand_id
1 'polypeptide(L)'
;GFKIDFQQLAQVCPRQKKTRLEAQQAAMMIAHDRELCQYLLEHKLLPNKVLEGKYQINRQITDRYRKYIIATVLIMINDFDYLKSYISTTHS
;
A
#
# COMPACT_ATOMS: atom_id res chain seq x y z
N GLY A 1 6.80 15.80 -0.09
CA GLY A 1 5.49 15.31 -0.60
C GLY A 1 5.72 14.15 -1.57
N PHE A 2 4.82 13.17 -1.60
CA PHE A 2 4.86 12.10 -2.59
C PHE A 2 4.39 12.66 -3.94
N LYS A 3 5.30 12.97 -4.86
CA LYS A 3 4.94 13.31 -6.25
C LYS A 3 4.62 12.01 -6.99
N ILE A 4 3.35 11.61 -6.99
CA ILE A 4 2.89 10.41 -7.69
C ILE A 4 2.26 10.86 -9.00
N ASP A 5 2.97 10.61 -10.10
CA ASP A 5 2.45 10.79 -11.45
C ASP A 5 1.85 9.44 -11.92
N PHE A 6 0.62 9.46 -12.41
CA PHE A 6 -0.07 8.28 -12.95
C PHE A 6 0.73 7.59 -14.05
N GLN A 7 1.45 8.35 -14.89
CA GLN A 7 2.32 7.75 -15.91
C GLN A 7 3.48 7.00 -15.28
N GLN A 8 4.06 7.52 -14.20
CA GLN A 8 5.11 6.82 -13.46
C GLN A 8 4.56 5.56 -12.81
N LEU A 9 3.33 5.59 -12.30
CA LEU A 9 2.69 4.40 -11.73
C LEU A 9 2.54 3.29 -12.77
N ALA A 10 2.00 3.62 -13.94
CA ALA A 10 1.83 2.69 -15.04
C ALA A 10 3.15 2.05 -15.48
N GLN A 11 4.25 2.80 -15.44
CA GLN A 11 5.60 2.29 -15.75
C GLN A 11 6.14 1.33 -14.69
N VAL A 12 5.86 1.56 -13.40
CA VAL A 12 6.35 0.71 -12.30
C VAL A 12 5.39 -0.42 -11.94
N CYS A 13 4.20 -0.48 -12.53
CA CYS A 13 3.25 -1.57 -12.34
C CYS A 13 3.89 -2.92 -12.72
N PRO A 14 3.83 -3.94 -11.85
CA PRO A 14 4.30 -5.28 -12.19
C PRO A 14 3.52 -5.80 -13.39
N ARG A 15 4.18 -6.27 -14.45
CA ARG A 15 3.51 -6.74 -15.68
C ARG A 15 2.88 -8.12 -15.49
N GLN A 16 3.60 -9.02 -14.83
CA GLN A 16 3.15 -10.38 -14.57
C GLN A 16 2.06 -10.39 -13.49
N LYS A 17 0.99 -11.16 -13.74
CA LYS A 17 -0.16 -11.25 -12.83
C LYS A 17 0.24 -11.70 -11.43
N LYS A 18 1.08 -12.72 -11.30
CA LYS A 18 1.55 -13.25 -10.01
C LYS A 18 2.25 -12.17 -9.18
N THR A 19 3.23 -11.51 -9.76
CA THR A 19 4.00 -10.42 -9.13
C THR A 19 3.12 -9.24 -8.74
N ARG A 20 2.12 -8.92 -9.58
CA ARG A 20 1.15 -7.86 -9.29
C ARG A 20 0.27 -8.18 -8.10
N LEU A 21 -0.22 -9.43 -8.00
CA LEU A 21 -1.00 -9.88 -6.85
C LEU A 21 -0.17 -9.82 -5.56
N GLU A 22 1.09 -10.22 -5.61
CA GLU A 22 1.98 -10.17 -4.43
C GLU A 22 2.28 -8.74 -3.97
N ALA A 23 2.53 -7.82 -4.91
CA ALA A 23 2.72 -6.40 -4.60
C ALA A 23 1.42 -5.76 -4.08
N GLN A 24 0.26 -6.10 -4.65
CA GLN A 24 -1.04 -5.65 -4.15
C GLN A 24 -1.32 -6.19 -2.76
N GLN A 25 -0.98 -7.45 -2.48
CA GLN A 25 -1.12 -8.03 -1.15
C GLN A 25 -0.29 -7.27 -0.13
N ALA A 26 0.95 -6.91 -0.45
CA ALA A 26 1.77 -6.05 0.42
C ALA A 26 1.06 -4.72 0.72
N ALA A 27 0.50 -4.06 -0.31
CA ALA A 27 -0.23 -2.81 -0.13
C ALA A 27 -1.49 -3.00 0.74
N MET A 28 -2.26 -4.06 0.53
CA MET A 28 -3.44 -4.38 1.33
C MET A 28 -3.07 -4.60 2.80
N MET A 29 -2.00 -5.33 3.10
CA MET A 29 -1.59 -5.57 4.49
C MET A 29 -1.18 -4.27 5.19
N ILE A 30 -0.49 -3.37 4.49
CA ILE A 30 -0.11 -2.07 5.06
C ILE A 30 -1.35 -1.20 5.29
N ALA A 31 -2.28 -1.15 4.33
CA ALA A 31 -3.46 -0.28 4.43
C ALA A 31 -4.42 -0.70 5.56
N HIS A 32 -4.51 -1.99 5.86
CA HIS A 32 -5.41 -2.53 6.90
C HIS A 32 -4.77 -2.61 8.29
N ASP A 33 -3.44 -2.57 8.40
CA ASP A 33 -2.74 -2.55 9.68
C ASP A 33 -2.38 -1.10 10.06
N ARG A 34 -3.07 -0.57 11.07
CA ARG A 34 -2.94 0.84 11.48
C ARG A 34 -1.50 1.23 11.80
N GLU A 35 -0.73 0.34 12.43
CA GLU A 35 0.66 0.62 12.82
C GLU A 35 1.56 0.66 11.58
N LEU A 36 1.36 -0.25 10.64
CA LEU A 36 2.12 -0.29 9.39
C LEU A 36 1.80 0.90 8.49
N CYS A 37 0.53 1.26 8.41
CA CYS A 37 0.10 2.45 7.69
C CYS A 37 0.71 3.71 8.30
N GLN A 38 0.64 3.85 9.63
CA GLN A 38 1.23 5.00 10.32
C GLN A 38 2.74 5.07 10.10
N TYR A 39 3.46 3.96 10.25
CA TYR A 39 4.89 3.87 9.95
C TYR A 39 5.21 4.34 8.53
N LEU A 40 4.45 3.86 7.53
CA LEU A 40 4.64 4.27 6.14
C LEU A 40 4.41 5.78 5.96
N LEU A 41 3.37 6.33 6.58
CA LEU A 41 3.01 7.74 6.45
C LEU A 41 4.02 8.67 7.11
N GLU A 42 4.54 8.30 8.28
CA GLU A 42 5.53 9.07 9.03
C GLU A 42 6.91 8.98 8.38
N HIS A 43 7.41 7.77 8.12
CA HIS A 43 8.78 7.54 7.66
C HIS A 43 8.92 7.50 6.13
N LYS A 44 7.81 7.49 5.38
CA LYS A 44 7.80 7.38 3.91
C LYS A 44 8.50 6.09 3.40
N LEU A 45 8.52 5.05 4.24
CA LEU A 45 9.25 3.80 4.05
C LEU A 45 8.31 2.60 4.20
N LEU A 46 8.52 1.57 3.38
CA LEU A 46 7.78 0.31 3.54
C LEU A 46 8.27 -0.41 4.81
N PRO A 47 7.37 -1.00 5.62
CA PRO A 47 7.73 -1.78 6.79
C PRO A 47 8.21 -3.19 6.39
N ASN A 48 9.27 -3.26 5.58
CA ASN A 48 9.75 -4.49 4.94
C ASN A 48 10.00 -5.64 5.92
N LYS A 49 10.57 -5.34 7.11
CA LYS A 49 10.81 -6.37 8.14
C LYS A 49 9.52 -7.05 8.60
N VAL A 50 8.44 -6.27 8.77
CA VAL A 50 7.15 -6.81 9.20
C VAL A 50 6.45 -7.52 8.04
N LEU A 51 6.53 -6.97 6.83
CA LEU A 51 5.99 -7.63 5.63
C LEU A 51 6.61 -9.00 5.38
N GLU A 52 7.92 -9.11 5.54
CA GLU A 52 8.66 -10.36 5.40
C GLU A 52 8.34 -11.33 6.55
N GLY A 53 8.46 -10.89 7.80
CA GLY A 53 8.30 -11.77 8.96
C GLY A 53 6.86 -12.18 9.28
N LYS A 54 5.93 -11.22 9.29
CA LYS A 54 4.53 -11.43 9.69
C LYS A 54 3.67 -11.91 8.51
N TYR A 55 3.94 -11.41 7.31
CA TYR A 55 3.08 -11.65 6.14
C TYR A 55 3.74 -12.48 5.02
N GLN A 56 4.99 -12.91 5.21
CA GLN A 56 5.73 -13.75 4.25
C GLN A 56 5.81 -13.13 2.84
N ILE A 57 5.76 -11.79 2.75
CA ILE A 57 5.91 -11.07 1.50
C ILE A 57 7.39 -11.07 1.10
N ASN A 58 7.68 -11.40 -0.16
CA ASN A 58 9.05 -11.42 -0.64
C ASN A 58 9.65 -10.00 -0.66
N ARG A 59 10.79 -9.83 0.02
CA ARG A 59 11.51 -8.56 0.08
C ARG A 59 11.96 -8.03 -1.29
N GLN A 60 12.28 -8.91 -2.23
CA GLN A 60 12.61 -8.49 -3.60
C GLN A 60 11.44 -7.79 -4.29
N ILE A 61 10.20 -8.18 -3.97
CA ILE A 61 8.98 -7.57 -4.51
C ILE A 61 8.77 -6.19 -3.89
N THR A 62 8.87 -6.08 -2.57
CA THR A 62 8.70 -4.80 -1.88
C THR A 62 9.74 -3.78 -2.30
N ASP A 63 10.98 -4.21 -2.51
CA ASP A 63 12.07 -3.32 -2.92
C ASP A 63 11.92 -2.91 -4.40
N ARG A 64 11.66 -3.87 -5.30
CA ARG A 64 11.51 -3.61 -6.74
C ARG A 64 10.28 -2.76 -7.07
N TYR A 65 9.17 -3.01 -6.39
CA TYR A 65 7.88 -2.38 -6.67
C TYR A 65 7.47 -1.36 -5.61
N ARG A 66 8.44 -0.83 -4.84
CA ARG A 66 8.19 0.11 -3.74
C ARG A 66 7.25 1.25 -4.11
N LYS A 67 7.51 1.94 -5.23
CA LYS A 67 6.69 3.09 -5.67
C LYS A 67 5.26 2.68 -5.96
N TYR A 68 5.07 1.52 -6.61
CA TYR A 68 3.75 0.97 -6.89
C TYR A 68 3.00 0.66 -5.59
N ILE A 69 3.64 -0.08 -4.68
CA ILE A 69 3.04 -0.48 -3.39
C ILE A 69 2.63 0.75 -2.59
N ILE A 70 3.53 1.72 -2.42
CA ILE A 70 3.23 2.96 -1.68
C ILE A 70 2.05 3.69 -2.29
N ALA A 71 2.01 3.84 -3.61
CA ALA A 71 0.89 4.50 -4.27
C ALA A 71 -0.42 3.74 -4.10
N THR A 72 -0.39 2.40 -4.22
CA THR A 72 -1.57 1.57 -3.98
C THR A 72 -2.06 1.72 -2.54
N VAL A 73 -1.17 1.73 -1.54
CA VAL A 73 -1.56 2.02 -0.15
C VAL A 73 -2.24 3.38 -0.03
N LEU A 74 -1.65 4.42 -0.61
CA LEU A 74 -2.21 5.78 -0.55
C LEU A 74 -3.58 5.88 -1.21
N ILE A 75 -3.80 5.20 -2.34
CA ILE A 75 -5.12 5.12 -2.98
C ILE A 75 -6.10 4.43 -2.05
N MET A 76 -5.74 3.25 -1.53
CA MET A 76 -6.60 2.47 -0.65
C MET A 76 -6.99 3.22 0.63
N ILE A 77 -6.06 3.90 1.31
CA ILE A 77 -6.38 4.61 2.56
C ILE A 77 -7.26 5.84 2.32
N ASN A 78 -7.09 6.54 1.20
CA ASN A 78 -7.98 7.65 0.84
C ASN A 78 -9.38 7.13 0.47
N ASP A 79 -9.45 5.99 -0.22
CA ASP A 79 -10.72 5.29 -0.47
C ASP A 79 -11.32 4.75 0.83
N PHE A 80 -10.50 4.32 1.81
CA PHE A 80 -10.97 3.94 3.14
C PHE A 80 -11.46 5.13 3.94
N ASP A 81 -10.86 6.31 3.82
CA ASP A 81 -11.37 7.51 4.47
C ASP A 81 -12.69 7.95 3.83
N TYR A 82 -12.81 7.86 2.50
CA TYR A 82 -14.09 8.02 1.79
C TYR A 82 -15.11 6.95 2.24
N LEU A 83 -14.71 5.68 2.33
CA LEU A 83 -15.55 4.58 2.77
C LEU A 83 -15.97 4.71 4.24
N LYS A 84 -15.08 5.13 5.14
CA LYS A 84 -15.39 5.43 6.54
C LYS A 84 -16.41 6.56 6.64
N SER A 85 -16.30 7.60 5.81
CA SER A 85 -17.31 8.66 5.77
C SER A 85 -18.68 8.13 5.32
N TYR A 86 -18.71 7.13 4.42
CA TYR A 86 -19.93 6.43 4.01
C TYR A 86 -20.51 5.52 5.09
N ILE A 87 -19.67 4.82 5.85
CA ILE A 87 -20.11 3.88 6.91
C ILE A 87 -20.48 4.64 8.20
N SER A 88 -19.94 5.84 8.42
CA SER A 88 -20.20 6.67 9.61
C SER A 88 -21.53 7.45 9.58
N THR A 89 -22.51 7.02 8.78
CA THR A 89 -23.83 7.70 8.68
C THR A 89 -24.94 7.07 9.51
N THR A 90 -24.61 6.32 10.56
CA THR A 90 -25.60 5.85 11.54
C THR A 90 -25.23 6.37 12.93
N HIS A 91 -26.14 7.17 13.49
CA HIS A 91 -26.10 7.97 14.74
C HIS A 91 -25.60 9.41 14.53
N SER A 92 -26.41 10.46 14.73
CA SER A 92 -27.54 10.67 15.66
C SER A 92 -28.71 11.41 15.02
#